data_AF-A0AAV5YT57-F1
#
_entry.id   AF-A0AAV5YT57-F1
#
_cell.length_a   1.000
_cell.length_b   1.000
_cell.length_c   1.000
_cell.angle_alpha   90.00
_cell.angle_beta   90.00
_cell.angle_gamma   90.00
#
_symmetry.space_group_name_H-M   'P 1'
#
loop_
_entity.id
_entity.type
_entity.pdbx_description
1 polymer ?
#
loop_
_entity_poly.entity_id
_entity_poly.type
_entity_poly.pdbx_seq_one_letter_code
_entity_poly.pdbx_strand_id
1 'polypeptide(L)'
;MPPAPFRIQVPDVTLADLRERLARVRWPDQAPGAEWAFGSSLAYMKELVAYWKDRYDWRAHEATLNAFRQFTAKVAGIDVHFIHEEGRGPKPMPLLLSHGWPGSVWEFHKILPMLTDPARFGGDPADSFTVIAPSLPGYGFSFAPGQPRFGIAEIADAFATLMTDVLGYARFAAQGGDWGGFITSRLGAAYPKRLVGIHVNLLSLRRDIKPPAQPSAEEKQYLDDLAKWQREETGYQWIQGTR
;
A
#
# COMPACT_ATOMS: atom_id res chain seq x y z
N MET A 1 -22.70 -0.89 11.02
CA MET A 1 -22.37 -2.05 11.89
C MET A 1 -20.97 -1.83 12.42
N PRO A 2 -20.65 -2.22 13.67
CA PRO A 2 -19.30 -2.09 14.19
C PRO A 2 -18.31 -2.95 13.38
N PRO A 3 -17.02 -2.57 13.30
CA PRO A 3 -15.99 -3.42 12.70
C PRO A 3 -15.92 -4.81 13.35
N ALA A 4 -15.71 -5.84 12.53
CA ALA A 4 -15.54 -7.22 12.98
C ALA A 4 -14.04 -7.57 13.05
N PRO A 5 -13.55 -8.22 14.12
CA PRO A 5 -12.17 -8.68 14.20
C PRO A 5 -11.82 -9.59 13.01
N PHE A 6 -10.61 -9.43 12.49
CA PHE A 6 -10.08 -10.21 11.38
C PHE A 6 -8.76 -10.87 11.81
N ARG A 7 -8.54 -12.09 11.34
CA ARG A 7 -7.29 -12.82 11.52
C ARG A 7 -6.95 -13.52 10.23
N ILE A 8 -5.71 -13.37 9.79
CA ILE A 8 -5.21 -14.05 8.61
C ILE A 8 -5.02 -15.53 8.98
N GLN A 9 -5.65 -16.40 8.20
CA GLN A 9 -5.53 -17.84 8.37
C GLN A 9 -5.54 -18.52 7.00
N VAL A 10 -4.37 -18.58 6.37
CA VAL A 10 -4.21 -19.25 5.08
C VAL A 10 -4.21 -20.76 5.29
N PRO A 11 -5.06 -21.55 4.62
CA PRO A 11 -5.06 -23.01 4.74
C PRO A 11 -3.74 -23.64 4.29
N ASP A 12 -3.30 -24.70 4.97
CA ASP A 12 -2.07 -25.42 4.59
C ASP A 12 -2.11 -25.95 3.15
N VAL A 13 -3.30 -26.33 2.67
CA VAL A 13 -3.48 -26.79 1.27
C VAL A 13 -3.11 -25.70 0.26
N THR A 14 -3.35 -24.41 0.58
CA THR A 14 -2.95 -23.29 -0.28
C THR A 14 -1.43 -23.14 -0.33
N LEU A 15 -0.75 -23.34 0.81
CA LEU A 15 0.72 -23.28 0.87
C LEU A 15 1.35 -24.48 0.17
N ALA A 16 0.74 -25.65 0.27
CA ALA A 16 1.17 -26.85 -0.45
C ALA A 16 1.03 -26.67 -1.97
N ASP A 17 -0.12 -26.17 -2.45
CA ASP A 17 -0.35 -25.86 -3.87
C ASP A 17 0.67 -24.82 -4.39
N LEU A 18 0.95 -23.76 -3.62
CA LEU A 18 1.99 -22.78 -3.96
C LEU A 18 3.36 -23.45 -4.17
N ARG A 19 3.79 -24.29 -3.21
CA ARG A 19 5.09 -24.99 -3.30
C ARG A 19 5.16 -25.92 -4.51
N GLU A 20 4.06 -26.62 -4.81
CA GLU A 20 3.99 -27.50 -5.97
C GLU A 20 4.14 -26.72 -7.29
N ARG A 21 3.50 -25.55 -7.40
CA ARG A 21 3.64 -24.67 -8.57
C ARG A 21 5.06 -24.13 -8.71
N LEU A 22 5.69 -23.69 -7.61
CA LEU A 22 7.08 -23.22 -7.60
C LEU A 22 8.07 -24.34 -7.97
N ALA A 23 7.76 -25.61 -7.66
CA ALA A 23 8.59 -26.74 -8.06
C ALA A 23 8.50 -27.10 -9.55
N ARG A 24 7.41 -26.70 -10.23
CA ARG A 24 7.11 -27.06 -11.63
C ARG A 24 7.26 -25.89 -12.60
N VAL A 25 8.04 -24.87 -12.23
CA VAL A 25 8.26 -23.69 -13.08
C VAL A 25 8.92 -24.10 -14.40
N ARG A 26 8.26 -23.77 -15.51
CA ARG A 26 8.87 -23.79 -16.84
C ARG A 26 9.53 -22.43 -17.09
N TRP A 27 10.85 -22.40 -16.98
CA TRP A 27 11.64 -21.17 -17.12
C TRP A 27 11.69 -20.68 -18.58
N PRO A 28 11.58 -19.37 -18.82
CA PRO A 28 11.86 -18.79 -20.13
C PRO A 28 13.38 -18.75 -20.39
N ASP A 29 13.75 -18.49 -21.64
CA ASP A 29 15.11 -18.12 -22.00
C ASP A 29 15.41 -16.67 -21.57
N GLN A 30 16.69 -16.36 -21.36
CA GLN A 30 17.15 -15.02 -21.02
C GLN A 30 17.42 -14.20 -22.29
N ALA A 31 16.90 -12.97 -22.35
CA ALA A 31 17.20 -12.03 -23.41
C ALA A 31 18.70 -11.65 -23.41
N PRO A 32 19.34 -11.48 -24.58
CA PRO A 32 20.74 -11.05 -24.65
C PRO A 32 20.89 -9.60 -24.19
N GLY A 33 21.87 -9.32 -23.32
CA GLY A 33 22.12 -7.96 -22.80
C GLY A 33 22.56 -7.98 -21.34
N ALA A 34 22.56 -6.80 -20.73
CA ALA A 34 22.80 -6.69 -19.29
C ALA A 34 21.64 -7.32 -18.50
N GLU A 35 21.96 -7.84 -17.32
CA GLU A 35 21.11 -8.74 -16.52
C GLU A 35 19.66 -8.25 -16.30
N TRP A 36 19.46 -6.94 -16.11
CA TRP A 36 18.14 -6.32 -15.85
C TRP A 36 17.63 -5.42 -16.99
N ALA A 37 18.32 -5.41 -18.14
CA ALA A 37 18.03 -4.46 -19.22
C ALA A 37 16.64 -4.64 -19.85
N PHE A 38 16.04 -5.83 -19.72
CA PHE A 38 14.75 -6.18 -20.34
C PHE A 38 13.73 -6.72 -19.34
N GLY A 39 13.87 -6.35 -18.07
CA GLY A 39 13.07 -6.86 -16.96
C GLY A 39 13.86 -7.80 -16.04
N SER A 40 13.14 -8.63 -15.29
CA SER A 40 13.74 -9.46 -14.24
C SER A 40 14.77 -10.46 -14.78
N SER A 41 15.95 -10.46 -14.17
CA SER A 41 17.00 -11.45 -14.42
C SER A 41 16.53 -12.88 -14.18
N LEU A 42 16.75 -13.77 -15.15
CA LEU A 42 16.45 -15.19 -15.01
C LEU A 42 17.26 -15.84 -13.88
N ALA A 43 18.53 -15.46 -13.73
CA ALA A 43 19.40 -15.99 -12.68
C ALA A 43 18.86 -15.61 -11.29
N TYR A 44 18.56 -14.32 -11.09
CA TYR A 44 17.95 -13.82 -9.86
C TYR A 44 16.60 -14.47 -9.57
N MET A 45 15.72 -14.60 -10.57
CA MET A 45 14.40 -15.20 -10.39
C MET A 45 14.50 -16.68 -10.00
N LYS A 46 15.47 -17.43 -10.52
CA LYS A 46 15.73 -18.81 -10.10
C LYS A 46 16.18 -18.89 -8.65
N GLU A 47 17.08 -18.00 -8.23
CA GLU A 47 17.52 -17.91 -6.83
C GLU A 47 16.36 -17.55 -5.89
N LEU A 48 15.57 -16.54 -6.25
CA LEU A 48 14.43 -16.09 -5.46
C LEU A 48 13.36 -17.19 -5.34
N VAL A 49 13.04 -17.88 -6.43
CA VAL A 49 12.08 -19.01 -6.39
C VAL A 49 12.62 -20.18 -5.57
N ALA A 50 13.92 -20.47 -5.64
CA ALA A 50 14.53 -21.50 -4.79
C ALA A 50 14.39 -21.14 -3.31
N TYR A 51 14.72 -19.90 -2.92
CA TYR A 51 14.51 -19.42 -1.56
C TYR A 51 13.03 -19.49 -1.15
N TRP A 52 12.12 -19.05 -2.02
CA TRP A 52 10.69 -19.03 -1.71
C TRP A 52 10.13 -20.44 -1.50
N LYS A 53 10.53 -21.39 -2.34
CA LYS A 53 10.07 -22.78 -2.24
C LYS A 53 10.62 -23.48 -1.00
N ASP A 54 11.91 -23.29 -0.71
CA ASP A 54 12.64 -24.15 0.23
C ASP A 54 12.88 -23.52 1.61
N ARG A 55 12.84 -22.19 1.74
CA ARG A 55 13.26 -21.47 2.95
C ARG A 55 12.30 -20.41 3.46
N TYR A 56 11.49 -19.82 2.58
CA TYR A 56 10.54 -18.79 2.98
C TYR A 56 9.44 -19.37 3.89
N ASP A 57 9.27 -18.76 5.06
CA ASP A 57 8.29 -19.15 6.05
C ASP A 57 7.10 -18.20 6.06
N TRP A 58 6.04 -18.57 5.34
CA TRP A 58 4.77 -17.84 5.37
C TRP A 58 4.20 -17.70 6.78
N ARG A 59 4.32 -18.72 7.64
CA ARG A 59 3.70 -18.72 8.97
C ARG A 59 4.33 -17.67 9.88
N ALA A 60 5.63 -17.41 9.74
CA ALA A 60 6.30 -16.31 10.42
C ALA A 60 5.76 -14.92 10.00
N HIS A 61 5.51 -14.72 8.70
CA HIS A 61 4.96 -13.45 8.19
C HIS A 61 3.47 -13.29 8.52
N GLU A 62 2.70 -14.37 8.45
CA GLU A 62 1.30 -14.41 8.89
C GLU A 62 1.20 -14.07 10.39
N ALA A 63 2.06 -14.63 11.24
CA ALA A 63 2.13 -14.31 12.65
C ALA A 63 2.50 -12.84 12.90
N THR A 64 3.41 -12.28 12.08
CA THR A 64 3.83 -10.88 12.14
C THR A 64 2.65 -9.94 11.91
N LEU A 65 1.84 -10.17 10.87
CA LEU A 65 0.64 -9.36 10.62
C LEU A 65 -0.43 -9.58 11.69
N ASN A 66 -0.65 -10.83 12.10
CA ASN A 66 -1.61 -11.19 13.15
C ASN A 66 -1.21 -10.69 14.55
N ALA A 67 0.00 -10.18 14.73
CA ALA A 67 0.38 -9.46 15.94
C ALA A 67 -0.28 -8.07 16.04
N PHE A 68 -0.74 -7.53 14.91
CA PHE A 68 -1.55 -6.34 14.86
C PHE A 68 -3.05 -6.67 14.93
N ARG A 69 -3.81 -5.77 15.54
CA ARG A 69 -5.27 -5.75 15.56
C ARG A 69 -5.78 -5.44 14.16
N GLN A 70 -6.42 -6.43 13.55
CA GLN A 70 -7.00 -6.32 12.22
C GLN A 70 -8.51 -6.44 12.30
N PHE A 71 -9.20 -5.75 11.39
CA PHE A 71 -10.65 -5.71 11.33
C PHE A 71 -11.13 -5.70 9.89
N THR A 72 -12.41 -6.03 9.72
CA THR A 72 -13.17 -5.77 8.49
C THR A 72 -14.40 -4.94 8.81
N ALA A 73 -14.79 -4.06 7.90
CA ALA A 73 -16.03 -3.30 8.00
C ALA A 73 -16.69 -3.14 6.63
N LYS A 74 -18.03 -3.14 6.61
CA LYS A 74 -18.79 -2.86 5.39
C LYS A 74 -18.76 -1.38 5.07
N VAL A 75 -18.10 -1.03 3.97
CA VAL A 75 -17.96 0.34 3.47
C VAL A 75 -18.13 0.34 1.96
N ALA A 76 -18.93 1.27 1.43
CA ALA A 76 -19.16 1.42 0.00
C ALA A 76 -19.56 0.10 -0.73
N GLY A 77 -20.30 -0.77 -0.03
CA GLY A 77 -20.79 -2.03 -0.59
C GLY A 77 -19.80 -3.20 -0.59
N ILE A 78 -18.61 -3.05 -0.01
CA ILE A 78 -17.61 -4.12 0.13
C ILE A 78 -17.16 -4.30 1.59
N ASP A 79 -16.51 -5.41 1.89
CA ASP A 79 -15.80 -5.60 3.16
C ASP A 79 -14.38 -5.03 3.02
N VAL A 80 -14.11 -3.93 3.72
CA VAL A 80 -12.78 -3.30 3.76
C VAL A 80 -12.02 -3.85 4.96
N HIS A 81 -10.89 -4.52 4.69
CA HIS A 81 -9.91 -4.91 5.69
C HIS A 81 -9.02 -3.73 6.09
N PHE A 82 -8.68 -3.63 7.37
CA PHE A 82 -7.72 -2.67 7.89
C PHE A 82 -7.05 -3.13 9.18
N ILE A 83 -5.80 -2.72 9.37
CA ILE A 83 -5.14 -2.72 10.68
C ILE A 83 -5.62 -1.48 11.45
N HIS A 84 -5.91 -1.63 12.74
CA HIS A 84 -6.25 -0.53 13.65
C HIS A 84 -5.46 -0.66 14.95
N GLU A 85 -4.32 0.02 15.00
CA GLU A 85 -3.42 0.04 16.15
C GLU A 85 -3.58 1.34 16.95
N GLU A 86 -3.88 1.21 18.23
CA GLU A 86 -4.02 2.34 19.14
C GLU A 86 -2.65 2.88 19.55
N GLY A 87 -2.50 4.22 19.54
CA GLY A 87 -1.30 4.86 20.00
C GLY A 87 -1.15 4.86 21.53
N ARG A 88 0.09 4.92 21.98
CA ARG A 88 0.53 4.95 23.38
C ARG A 88 1.18 6.28 23.69
N GLY A 89 0.33 7.28 23.89
CA GLY A 89 0.73 8.61 24.30
C GLY A 89 -0.44 9.39 24.87
N PRO A 90 -0.24 10.65 25.30
CA PRO A 90 -1.27 11.42 26.00
C PRO A 90 -2.45 11.77 25.09
N LYS A 91 -2.24 11.90 23.79
CA LYS A 91 -3.29 12.24 22.80
C LYS A 91 -2.93 11.72 21.40
N PRO A 92 -3.01 10.41 21.15
CA PRO A 92 -2.60 9.85 19.87
C PRO A 92 -3.44 10.40 18.71
N MET A 93 -2.78 10.95 17.69
CA MET A 93 -3.46 11.51 16.52
C MET A 93 -3.99 10.37 15.63
N PRO A 94 -5.27 10.36 15.22
CA PRO A 94 -5.76 9.40 14.24
C PRO A 94 -5.08 9.60 12.88
N LEU A 95 -4.46 8.55 12.35
CA LEU A 95 -3.71 8.57 11.10
C LEU A 95 -4.20 7.47 10.15
N LEU A 96 -4.72 7.86 9.00
CA LEU A 96 -5.01 6.95 7.90
C LEU A 96 -3.74 6.74 7.05
N LEU A 97 -3.31 5.49 6.88
CA LEU A 97 -2.07 5.13 6.19
C LEU A 97 -2.35 4.24 4.97
N SER A 98 -2.21 4.79 3.76
CA SER A 98 -2.60 4.12 2.50
C SER A 98 -1.38 3.64 1.71
N HIS A 99 -1.34 2.35 1.40
CA HIS A 99 -0.34 1.76 0.50
C HIS A 99 -0.68 2.03 -0.97
N GLY A 100 0.15 1.53 -1.90
CA GLY A 100 -0.15 1.53 -3.32
C GLY A 100 0.06 0.18 -3.99
N TRP A 101 0.52 0.19 -5.24
CA TRP A 101 0.81 -0.97 -6.08
C TRP A 101 2.31 -0.99 -6.44
N PRO A 102 2.97 -2.16 -6.46
CA PRO A 102 2.48 -3.52 -6.15
C PRO A 102 2.47 -3.82 -4.64
N GLY A 103 2.22 -2.78 -3.83
CA GLY A 103 2.26 -2.80 -2.39
C GLY A 103 1.10 -3.45 -1.66
N SER A 104 1.18 -3.43 -0.33
CA SER A 104 0.12 -3.83 0.59
C SER A 104 0.36 -3.28 2.00
N VAL A 105 -0.57 -3.54 2.92
CA VAL A 105 -0.41 -3.21 4.36
C VAL A 105 0.83 -3.84 5.00
N TRP A 106 1.44 -4.86 4.38
CA TRP A 106 2.72 -5.42 4.82
C TRP A 106 3.85 -4.39 4.89
N GLU A 107 3.83 -3.37 4.04
CA GLU A 107 4.83 -2.29 4.00
C GLU A 107 4.98 -1.59 5.36
N PHE A 108 3.90 -1.54 6.14
CA PHE A 108 3.83 -0.73 7.34
C PHE A 108 4.26 -1.45 8.62
N HIS A 109 4.47 -2.77 8.59
CA HIS A 109 4.69 -3.58 9.81
C HIS A 109 5.88 -3.09 10.67
N LYS A 110 6.90 -2.47 10.07
CA LYS A 110 8.06 -1.94 10.80
C LYS A 110 7.82 -0.55 11.39
N ILE A 111 7.00 0.26 10.73
CA ILE A 111 6.77 1.66 11.13
C ILE A 111 5.56 1.80 12.06
N LEU A 112 4.57 0.90 11.96
CA LEU A 112 3.39 0.90 12.84
C LEU A 112 3.78 0.98 14.32
N PRO A 113 4.69 0.13 14.85
CA PRO A 113 5.05 0.20 16.26
C PRO A 113 5.78 1.49 16.64
N MET A 114 6.51 2.12 15.71
CA MET A 114 7.22 3.37 15.95
C MET A 114 6.26 4.55 16.00
N LEU A 115 5.24 4.56 15.13
CA LEU A 115 4.21 5.59 15.10
C LEU A 115 3.26 5.47 16.30
N THR A 116 2.92 4.25 16.71
CA THR A 116 1.98 4.05 17.81
C THR A 116 2.65 4.18 19.17
N ASP A 117 3.92 3.80 19.34
CA ASP A 117 4.64 3.84 20.62
C ASP A 117 6.03 4.49 20.46
N PRO A 118 6.10 5.79 20.10
CA PRO A 118 7.36 6.46 19.79
C PRO A 118 8.34 6.46 20.96
N ALA A 119 7.84 6.50 22.20
CA ALA A 119 8.65 6.46 23.42
C ALA A 119 9.55 5.23 23.50
N ARG A 120 9.03 4.06 23.08
CA ARG A 120 9.80 2.81 23.01
C ARG A 120 10.97 2.86 22.02
N PHE A 121 10.93 3.82 21.09
CA PHE A 121 11.96 4.02 20.06
C PHE A 121 12.71 5.35 20.23
N GLY A 122 12.61 6.00 21.40
CA GLY A 122 13.34 7.23 21.72
C GLY A 122 12.71 8.52 21.19
N GLY A 123 11.47 8.47 20.68
CA GLY A 123 10.69 9.65 20.32
C GLY A 123 9.86 10.22 21.48
N ASP A 124 9.24 11.38 21.27
CA ASP A 124 8.32 11.98 22.24
C ASP A 124 6.97 11.22 22.27
N PRO A 125 6.48 10.76 23.43
CA PRO A 125 5.13 10.19 23.55
C PRO A 125 4.01 11.06 22.96
N ALA A 126 4.17 12.39 22.97
CA ALA A 126 3.22 13.34 22.41
C ALA A 126 3.06 13.21 20.89
N ASP A 127 4.06 12.63 20.19
CA ASP A 127 4.04 12.40 18.74
C ASP A 127 3.41 11.06 18.34
N SER A 128 2.71 10.40 19.28
CA SER A 128 2.05 9.12 18.99
C SER A 128 0.85 9.26 18.05
N PHE A 129 0.61 8.21 17.26
CA PHE A 129 -0.53 8.08 16.37
C PHE A 129 -1.37 6.84 16.72
N THR A 130 -2.68 6.96 16.59
CA THR A 130 -3.55 5.79 16.41
C THR A 130 -3.65 5.55 14.91
N VAL A 131 -3.10 4.45 14.42
CA VAL A 131 -2.91 4.21 12.99
C VAL A 131 -3.97 3.25 12.45
N ILE A 132 -4.59 3.66 11.35
CA ILE A 132 -5.54 2.88 10.56
C ILE A 132 -4.89 2.64 9.21
N ALA A 133 -4.54 1.39 8.91
CA ALA A 133 -3.92 1.02 7.64
C ALA A 133 -4.81 0.04 6.86
N PRO A 134 -5.69 0.55 5.98
CA PRO A 134 -6.56 -0.29 5.18
C PRO A 134 -5.82 -0.99 4.05
N SER A 135 -6.24 -2.21 3.73
CA SER A 135 -5.99 -2.76 2.39
C SER A 135 -6.89 -2.02 1.41
N LEU A 136 -6.31 -1.45 0.34
CA LEU A 136 -7.09 -0.73 -0.67
C LEU A 136 -8.21 -1.61 -1.25
N PRO A 137 -9.39 -1.07 -1.58
CA PRO A 137 -10.43 -1.82 -2.30
C PRO A 137 -9.87 -2.55 -3.53
N GLY A 138 -10.00 -3.88 -3.55
CA GLY A 138 -9.44 -4.72 -4.62
C GLY A 138 -8.05 -5.28 -4.36
N TYR A 139 -7.44 -4.98 -3.20
CA TYR A 139 -6.11 -5.42 -2.81
C TYR A 139 -6.18 -6.32 -1.58
N GLY A 140 -5.32 -7.35 -1.56
CA GLY A 140 -5.12 -8.22 -0.41
C GLY A 140 -6.43 -8.72 0.19
N PHE A 141 -6.68 -8.36 1.45
CA PHE A 141 -7.82 -8.80 2.22
C PHE A 141 -9.10 -7.95 2.01
N SER A 142 -9.05 -6.90 1.18
CA SER A 142 -10.20 -6.08 0.75
C SER A 142 -10.69 -6.44 -0.67
N PHE A 143 -10.46 -7.69 -1.08
CA PHE A 143 -10.90 -8.23 -2.37
C PHE A 143 -11.84 -9.42 -2.17
N ALA A 144 -12.93 -9.42 -2.94
CA ALA A 144 -13.83 -10.54 -3.16
C ALA A 144 -14.16 -10.68 -4.66
N PRO A 145 -14.33 -11.91 -5.19
CA PRO A 145 -14.77 -12.11 -6.56
C PRO A 145 -16.09 -11.39 -6.87
N GLY A 146 -16.15 -10.70 -8.01
CA GLY A 146 -17.34 -9.98 -8.47
C GLY A 146 -17.62 -8.65 -7.75
N GLN A 147 -16.73 -8.18 -6.87
CA GLN A 147 -16.93 -6.88 -6.22
C GLN A 147 -16.82 -5.72 -7.23
N PRO A 148 -17.45 -4.56 -6.94
CA PRO A 148 -17.30 -3.36 -7.74
C PRO A 148 -15.83 -2.93 -7.89
N ARG A 149 -15.51 -2.26 -9.00
CA ARG A 149 -14.21 -1.60 -9.19
C ARG A 149 -14.25 -0.19 -8.62
N PHE A 150 -13.15 0.24 -8.02
CA PHE A 150 -13.02 1.55 -7.39
C PHE A 150 -11.89 2.32 -8.07
N GLY A 151 -12.16 3.57 -8.44
CA GLY A 151 -11.13 4.54 -8.79
C GLY A 151 -10.65 5.29 -7.55
N ILE A 152 -9.69 6.19 -7.74
CA ILE A 152 -9.09 6.99 -6.66
C ILE A 152 -10.15 7.75 -5.85
N ALA A 153 -11.16 8.31 -6.53
CA ALA A 153 -12.22 9.07 -5.88
C ALA A 153 -13.10 8.17 -4.99
N GLU A 154 -13.53 7.01 -5.50
CA GLU A 154 -14.36 6.08 -4.75
C GLU A 154 -13.61 5.47 -3.55
N ILE A 155 -12.30 5.20 -3.68
CA ILE A 155 -11.49 4.75 -2.53
C ILE A 155 -11.37 5.86 -1.48
N ALA A 156 -11.13 7.10 -1.90
CA ALA A 156 -11.08 8.23 -0.97
C ALA A 156 -12.42 8.42 -0.23
N ASP A 157 -13.54 8.30 -0.92
CA ASP A 157 -14.87 8.38 -0.31
C ASP A 157 -15.09 7.24 0.70
N ALA A 158 -14.72 6.01 0.34
CA ALA A 158 -14.78 4.86 1.23
C ALA A 158 -13.91 5.09 2.49
N PHE A 159 -12.69 5.58 2.35
CA PHE A 159 -11.81 5.83 3.49
C PHE A 159 -12.26 7.00 4.37
N ALA A 160 -12.87 8.03 3.78
CA ALA A 160 -13.50 9.09 4.56
C ALA A 160 -14.64 8.53 5.42
N THR A 161 -15.49 7.68 4.86
CA THR A 161 -16.57 6.99 5.61
C THR A 161 -16.03 6.01 6.64
N LEU A 162 -14.98 5.24 6.33
CA LEU A 162 -14.32 4.37 7.30
C LEU A 162 -13.84 5.17 8.52
N MET A 163 -13.13 6.27 8.29
CA MET A 163 -12.56 7.06 9.37
C MET A 163 -13.63 7.79 10.19
N THR A 164 -14.62 8.42 9.57
CA THR A 164 -15.62 9.23 10.29
C THR A 164 -16.82 8.42 10.76
N ASP A 165 -17.47 7.72 9.84
CA ASP A 165 -18.81 7.18 10.07
C ASP A 165 -18.74 5.80 10.75
N VAL A 166 -17.66 5.05 10.49
CA VAL A 166 -17.43 3.73 11.09
C VAL A 166 -16.58 3.82 12.36
N LEU A 167 -15.46 4.54 12.32
CA LEU A 167 -14.50 4.62 13.44
C LEU A 167 -14.67 5.85 14.33
N GLY A 168 -15.49 6.83 13.94
CA GLY A 168 -15.83 7.99 14.78
C GLY A 168 -14.76 9.09 14.82
N TYR A 169 -13.71 9.03 14.01
CA TYR A 169 -12.67 10.06 13.96
C TYR A 169 -13.14 11.28 13.17
N ALA A 170 -13.80 12.22 13.86
CA ALA A 170 -14.32 13.45 13.24
C ALA A 170 -13.25 14.25 12.47
N ARG A 171 -11.99 14.23 12.95
CA ARG A 171 -10.83 14.75 12.24
C ARG A 171 -9.65 13.78 12.35
N PHE A 172 -8.94 13.58 11.25
CA PHE A 172 -7.77 12.68 11.18
C PHE A 172 -6.68 13.22 10.23
N ALA A 173 -5.45 12.77 10.38
CA ALA A 173 -4.39 12.98 9.40
C ALA A 173 -4.40 11.83 8.37
N ALA A 174 -3.93 12.09 7.15
CA ALA A 174 -3.81 11.07 6.11
C ALA A 174 -2.41 11.05 5.50
N GLN A 175 -1.92 9.84 5.22
CA GLN A 175 -0.62 9.61 4.62
C GLN A 175 -0.71 8.56 3.51
N GLY A 176 0.05 8.77 2.42
CA GLY A 176 0.26 7.73 1.44
C GLY A 176 1.36 8.02 0.42
N GLY A 177 1.86 6.94 -0.19
CA GLY A 177 2.72 6.95 -1.37
C GLY A 177 2.05 6.16 -2.51
N ASP A 178 2.61 6.22 -3.72
CA ASP A 178 2.03 5.57 -4.91
C ASP A 178 0.50 5.87 -5.04
N TRP A 179 -0.39 4.89 -5.29
CA TRP A 179 -1.85 5.09 -5.29
C TRP A 179 -2.36 5.71 -3.99
N GLY A 180 -1.80 5.33 -2.85
CA GLY A 180 -2.10 5.93 -1.55
C GLY A 180 -1.83 7.43 -1.51
N GLY A 181 -0.85 7.92 -2.27
CA GLY A 181 -0.57 9.34 -2.46
C GLY A 181 -1.71 10.04 -3.21
N PHE A 182 -2.15 9.49 -4.35
CA PHE A 182 -3.31 10.01 -5.09
C PHE A 182 -4.59 10.03 -4.23
N ILE A 183 -4.86 8.95 -3.49
CA ILE A 183 -6.02 8.83 -2.60
C ILE A 183 -5.95 9.86 -1.46
N THR A 184 -4.78 10.03 -0.85
CA THR A 184 -4.52 11.01 0.21
C THR A 184 -4.72 12.44 -0.28
N SER A 185 -4.19 12.78 -1.46
CA SER A 185 -4.42 14.09 -2.07
C SER A 185 -5.90 14.32 -2.40
N ARG A 186 -6.60 13.30 -2.90
CA ARG A 186 -8.05 13.36 -3.16
C ARG A 186 -8.85 13.58 -1.88
N LEU A 187 -8.52 12.89 -0.78
CA LEU A 187 -9.12 13.12 0.54
C LEU A 187 -8.93 14.58 0.98
N GLY A 188 -7.72 15.12 0.86
CA GLY A 188 -7.42 16.51 1.20
C GLY A 188 -8.25 17.52 0.40
N ALA A 189 -8.49 17.25 -0.88
CA ALA A 189 -9.30 18.10 -1.74
C ALA A 189 -10.82 17.97 -1.48
N ALA A 190 -11.33 16.75 -1.28
CA ALA A 190 -12.77 16.50 -1.17
C ALA A 190 -13.32 16.71 0.24
N TYR A 191 -12.51 16.38 1.25
CA TYR A 191 -12.92 16.34 2.66
C TYR A 191 -12.04 17.20 3.57
N PRO A 192 -11.70 18.46 3.20
CA PRO A 192 -10.75 19.26 3.97
C PRO A 192 -11.17 19.50 5.43
N LYS A 193 -12.49 19.55 5.70
CA LYS A 193 -13.04 19.70 7.06
C LYS A 193 -12.85 18.47 7.94
N ARG A 194 -12.67 17.28 7.35
CA ARG A 194 -12.41 16.02 8.06
C ARG A 194 -10.92 15.78 8.27
N LEU A 195 -10.03 16.56 7.65
CA LEU A 195 -8.59 16.37 7.78
C LEU A 195 -7.93 17.37 8.74
N VAL A 196 -6.89 16.91 9.42
CA VAL A 196 -5.93 17.76 10.13
C VAL A 196 -4.84 18.21 9.15
N GLY A 197 -4.40 17.31 8.28
CA GLY A 197 -3.40 17.55 7.24
C GLY A 197 -3.16 16.29 6.41
N ILE A 198 -2.43 16.45 5.32
CA ILE A 198 -1.96 15.34 4.49
C ILE A 198 -0.43 15.31 4.44
N HIS A 199 0.13 14.11 4.38
CA HIS A 199 1.54 13.88 4.09
C HIS A 199 1.66 12.89 2.94
N VAL A 200 2.39 13.24 1.88
CA VAL A 200 2.65 12.33 0.76
C VAL A 200 4.14 12.18 0.54
N ASN A 201 4.59 10.93 0.37
CA ASN A 201 5.99 10.63 0.02
C ASN A 201 6.15 10.28 -1.48
N LEU A 202 5.07 10.41 -2.25
CA LEU A 202 5.09 10.45 -3.71
C LEU A 202 4.13 11.55 -4.16
N LEU A 203 4.70 12.64 -4.69
CA LEU A 203 3.89 13.74 -5.20
C LEU A 203 3.32 13.37 -6.58
N SER A 204 2.03 13.07 -6.58
CA SER A 204 1.30 12.59 -7.75
C SER A 204 0.95 13.73 -8.71
N LEU A 205 1.95 14.20 -9.46
CA LEU A 205 1.79 15.26 -10.45
C LEU A 205 1.18 14.70 -11.74
N ARG A 206 0.34 15.50 -12.40
CA ARG A 206 -0.14 15.13 -13.75
C ARG A 206 1.05 15.11 -14.70
N ARG A 207 1.10 14.08 -15.56
CA ARG A 207 2.21 13.87 -16.50
C ARG A 207 2.22 14.85 -17.67
N ASP A 208 1.12 15.56 -17.89
CA ASP A 208 0.95 16.59 -18.92
C ASP A 208 1.17 18.01 -18.39
N ILE A 209 1.70 18.16 -17.17
CA ILE A 209 2.08 19.49 -16.65
C ILE A 209 3.13 20.09 -17.57
N LYS A 210 2.86 21.32 -18.02
CA LYS A 210 3.83 22.08 -18.80
C LYS A 210 5.07 22.32 -17.95
N PRO A 211 6.28 21.98 -18.44
CA PRO A 211 7.50 22.30 -17.73
C PRO A 211 7.61 23.82 -17.55
N PRO A 212 8.29 24.28 -16.49
CA PRO A 212 8.55 25.70 -16.29
C PRO A 212 9.31 26.27 -17.50
N ALA A 213 9.07 27.55 -17.81
CA ALA A 213 9.69 28.20 -18.97
C ALA A 213 11.23 28.28 -18.86
N GLN A 214 11.76 28.30 -17.64
CA GLN A 214 13.19 28.30 -17.33
C GLN A 214 13.42 27.35 -16.14
N PRO A 215 13.57 26.03 -16.37
CA PRO A 215 13.78 25.08 -15.29
C PRO A 215 15.14 25.31 -14.62
N SER A 216 15.21 25.09 -13.30
CA SER A 216 16.49 24.90 -12.60
C SER A 216 17.23 23.67 -13.15
N ALA A 217 18.49 23.49 -12.74
CA ALA A 217 19.26 22.30 -13.12
C ALA A 217 18.59 21.01 -12.59
N GLU A 218 18.08 21.05 -11.37
CA GLU A 218 17.36 19.95 -10.72
C GLU A 218 16.01 19.66 -11.39
N GLU A 219 15.25 20.71 -11.74
CA GLU A 219 13.99 20.54 -12.48
C GLU A 219 14.22 19.94 -13.85
N LYS A 220 15.29 20.35 -14.55
CA LYS A 220 15.67 19.77 -15.84
C LYS A 220 16.02 18.29 -15.69
N GLN A 221 16.84 17.93 -14.70
CA GLN A 221 17.19 16.54 -14.42
C GLN A 221 15.93 15.69 -14.15
N TYR A 222 15.02 16.18 -13.31
CA TYR A 222 13.75 15.50 -13.04
C TYR A 222 12.92 15.30 -14.32
N LEU A 223 12.81 16.31 -15.19
CA LEU A 223 12.07 16.22 -16.44
C LEU A 223 12.70 15.20 -17.41
N ASP A 224 14.03 15.17 -17.49
CA ASP A 224 14.76 14.21 -18.32
C ASP A 224 14.55 12.76 -17.82
N ASP A 225 14.63 12.55 -16.50
CA ASP A 225 14.37 11.25 -15.86
C ASP A 225 12.92 10.82 -16.04
N LEU A 226 11.96 11.73 -15.86
CA LEU A 226 10.54 11.47 -16.08
C LEU A 226 10.27 11.09 -17.54
N ALA A 227 10.88 11.78 -18.50
CA ALA A 227 10.73 11.48 -19.92
C ALA A 227 11.29 10.10 -20.26
N LYS A 228 12.42 9.71 -19.67
CA LYS A 228 12.97 8.35 -19.81
C LYS A 228 12.02 7.30 -19.20
N TRP A 229 11.61 7.50 -17.95
CA TRP A 229 10.71 6.60 -17.24
C TRP A 229 9.38 6.41 -17.98
N GLN A 230 8.80 7.49 -18.51
CA GLN A 230 7.56 7.41 -19.29
C GLN A 230 7.70 6.52 -20.53
N ARG A 231 8.84 6.60 -21.22
CA ARG A 231 9.12 5.78 -22.41
C ARG A 231 9.42 4.32 -22.08
N GLU A 232 10.17 4.06 -21.01
CA GLU A 232 10.77 2.74 -20.77
C GLU A 232 10.04 1.92 -19.69
N GLU A 233 9.43 2.55 -18.69
CA GLU A 233 9.03 1.90 -17.43
C GLU A 233 7.51 1.85 -17.20
N THR A 234 6.71 2.38 -18.13
CA THR A 234 5.24 2.46 -17.96
C THR A 234 4.46 1.26 -18.49
N GLY A 235 5.14 0.24 -19.02
CA GLY A 235 4.49 -0.92 -19.66
C GLY A 235 3.45 -1.62 -18.77
N TYR A 236 3.76 -1.80 -17.47
CA TYR A 236 2.82 -2.40 -16.52
C TYR A 236 1.54 -1.58 -16.34
N GLN A 237 1.64 -0.25 -16.35
CA GLN A 237 0.50 0.65 -16.17
C GLN A 237 -0.41 0.61 -17.39
N TRP A 238 0.17 0.57 -18.60
CA TRP A 238 -0.60 0.51 -19.83
C TRP A 238 -1.42 -0.77 -19.94
N ILE A 239 -0.81 -1.93 -19.65
CA ILE A 239 -1.55 -3.19 -19.71
C ILE A 239 -2.66 -3.23 -18.66
N GLN A 240 -2.36 -2.91 -17.39
CA GLN A 240 -3.35 -2.91 -16.31
C GLN A 240 -4.46 -1.86 -16.49
N GLY A 241 -4.12 -0.70 -17.03
CA GLY A 241 -5.06 0.39 -17.27
C GLY A 241 -6.00 0.15 -18.44
N THR A 242 -5.77 -0.88 -19.26
CA THR A 242 -6.55 -1.12 -20.48
C THR A 242 -7.19 -2.50 -20.57
N ARG A 243 -6.55 -3.58 -20.13
CA ARG A 243 -7.07 -4.96 -20.26
C ARG A 243 -6.89 -5.77 -18.97
#